data_AF-A0A3R6KRK5-F1
#
_entry.id   AF-A0A3R6KRK5-F1
#
_cell.length_a   1.000
_cell.length_b   1.000
_cell.length_c   1.000
_cell.angle_alpha   90.00
_cell.angle_beta   90.00
_cell.angle_gamma   90.00
#
_symmetry.space_group_name_H-M   'P 1'
#
loop_
_entity.id
_entity.type
_entity.pdbx_description
1 polymer ?
#
loop_
_entity_poly.entity_id
_entity_poly.type
_entity_poly.pdbx_seq_one_letter_code
_entity_poly.pdbx_strand_id
1 'polypeptide(L)'
;MRNEKNITLKTLTKSSVWDLQENDVFRLWEAAEKDNDLKDNQRRYLDIIRSAFEIEPVKIDRTEVLDKLIDRGFKIGTFRIDDKNEKYAIKKRPIMRVTDLTYENIGHITATKLIEVLERNFGGGWDSLSQSIKDIIESGFDISTTTLPKDRLKKPGGLYEKKLADDYEVLVVPKGTWVEAIFAKEKPKQEKIRMKFMDDDMDRDEDLLDRDDDEDEDAPEIEDHYNDPDEDEDAFDDDKLTEESYRTTFEDPENLGLDDAEDVADDDY
;
A
#
# COMPACT_ATOMS: atom_id res chain seq x y z
N MET A 1 11.52 -3.70 20.31
CA MET A 1 12.53 -4.53 19.64
C MET A 1 11.89 -5.06 18.37
N ARG A 2 12.40 -4.70 17.19
CA ARG A 2 11.85 -5.21 15.92
C ARG A 2 12.23 -6.68 15.82
N ASN A 3 11.26 -7.57 15.60
CA ASN A 3 11.54 -8.95 15.27
C ASN A 3 12.42 -8.94 14.03
N GLU A 4 13.71 -9.23 14.20
CA GLU A 4 14.62 -9.56 13.12
C GLU A 4 14.18 -10.93 12.58
N LYS A 5 13.07 -10.94 11.83
CA LYS A 5 12.86 -11.99 10.83
C LYS A 5 14.13 -12.00 10.00
N ASN A 6 14.76 -13.16 9.85
CA ASN A 6 15.88 -13.35 8.94
C ASN A 6 15.39 -13.04 7.52
N ILE A 7 15.43 -11.76 7.12
CA ILE A 7 15.09 -11.34 5.78
C ILE A 7 16.17 -11.93 4.87
N THR A 8 15.74 -12.70 3.89
CA THR A 8 16.56 -13.23 2.79
C THR A 8 15.96 -12.77 1.47
N LEU A 9 16.72 -12.82 0.36
CA LEU A 9 16.16 -12.49 -0.97
C LEU A 9 14.93 -13.34 -1.31
N LYS A 10 14.92 -14.62 -0.92
CA LYS A 10 13.79 -15.55 -1.07
C LYS A 10 12.49 -15.03 -0.43
N THR A 11 12.62 -14.46 0.77
CA THR A 11 11.49 -13.94 1.57
C THR A 11 11.16 -12.47 1.29
N LEU A 12 11.95 -11.81 0.42
CA LEU A 12 11.78 -10.40 0.13
C LEU A 12 10.49 -10.19 -0.68
N THR A 13 9.74 -9.15 -0.33
CA THR A 13 8.50 -8.76 -0.99
C THR A 13 8.57 -7.29 -1.37
N LYS A 14 7.68 -6.85 -2.27
CA LYS A 14 7.62 -5.44 -2.69
C LYS A 14 7.34 -4.46 -1.55
N SER A 15 6.77 -4.93 -0.44
CA SER A 15 6.57 -4.14 0.78
C SER A 15 7.80 -4.23 1.70
N SER A 16 8.26 -5.44 2.07
CA SER A 16 9.37 -5.60 3.02
C SER A 16 10.71 -5.03 2.53
N VAL A 17 10.90 -4.86 1.22
CA VAL A 17 12.08 -4.21 0.65
C VAL A 17 12.22 -2.73 1.06
N TRP A 18 11.11 -2.06 1.41
CA TRP A 18 11.16 -0.69 1.92
C TRP A 18 11.74 -0.57 3.34
N ASP A 19 11.85 -1.66 4.09
CA ASP A 19 12.56 -1.67 5.39
C ASP A 19 14.10 -1.76 5.22
N LEU A 20 14.60 -2.09 4.03
CA LEU A 20 16.04 -2.27 3.78
C LEU A 20 16.78 -0.94 3.56
N GLN A 21 18.08 -0.96 3.83
CA GLN A 21 19.06 0.04 3.37
C GLN A 21 19.90 -0.51 2.21
N GLU A 22 20.63 0.36 1.50
CA GLU A 22 21.44 -0.05 0.34
C GLU A 22 22.49 -1.11 0.71
N ASN A 23 23.09 -1.02 1.90
CA ASN A 23 24.05 -2.01 2.38
C ASN A 23 23.41 -3.37 2.64
N ASP A 24 22.14 -3.40 3.04
CA ASP A 24 21.42 -4.65 3.29
C ASP A 24 21.18 -5.39 1.98
N VAL A 25 20.85 -4.66 0.91
CA VAL A 25 20.67 -5.23 -0.42
C VAL A 25 21.94 -5.98 -0.88
N PHE A 26 23.12 -5.37 -0.72
CA PHE A 26 24.39 -6.03 -1.07
C PHE A 26 24.64 -7.29 -0.23
N ARG A 27 24.39 -7.22 1.09
CA ARG A 27 24.57 -8.38 1.99
C ARG A 27 23.62 -9.52 1.66
N LEU A 28 22.36 -9.22 1.36
CA LEU A 28 21.35 -10.21 0.98
C LEU A 28 21.68 -10.87 -0.35
N TRP A 29 22.22 -10.10 -1.30
CA TRP A 29 22.69 -10.62 -2.58
C TRP A 29 23.87 -11.59 -2.41
N GLU A 30 24.92 -11.18 -1.69
CA GLU A 30 26.08 -12.04 -1.42
C GLU A 30 25.70 -13.32 -0.65
N ALA A 31 24.76 -13.23 0.29
CA ALA A 31 24.25 -14.40 1.01
C ALA A 31 23.50 -15.35 0.07
N ALA A 32 22.69 -14.81 -0.85
CA ALA A 32 21.97 -15.60 -1.84
C ALA A 32 22.90 -16.22 -2.89
N GLU A 33 24.05 -15.64 -3.21
CA GLU A 33 25.03 -16.27 -4.11
C GLU A 33 25.59 -17.59 -3.55
N LYS A 34 25.60 -17.75 -2.23
CA LYS A 34 26.08 -18.98 -1.56
C LYS A 34 25.01 -20.09 -1.56
N ASP A 35 23.74 -19.72 -1.73
CA ASP A 35 22.62 -20.62 -1.95
C ASP A 35 22.42 -20.79 -3.46
N ASN A 36 22.40 -22.01 -4.01
CA ASN A 36 22.25 -22.25 -5.46
C ASN A 36 20.98 -21.65 -6.12
N ASP A 37 20.08 -21.04 -5.35
CA ASP A 37 18.79 -20.49 -5.76
C ASP A 37 18.88 -19.14 -6.49
N LEU A 38 20.05 -18.47 -6.47
CA LEU A 38 20.16 -17.15 -7.07
C LEU A 38 19.93 -17.19 -8.58
N LYS A 39 20.50 -18.16 -9.32
CA LYS A 39 20.55 -18.17 -10.80
C LYS A 39 19.18 -18.09 -11.47
N ASP A 40 18.21 -18.85 -10.98
CA ASP A 40 16.88 -18.92 -11.61
C ASP A 40 15.98 -17.75 -11.19
N ASN A 41 16.28 -17.11 -10.06
CA ASN A 41 15.44 -16.08 -9.45
C ASN A 41 16.00 -14.64 -9.53
N GLN A 42 17.17 -14.43 -10.17
CA GLN A 42 17.86 -13.12 -10.22
C GLN A 42 16.95 -12.00 -10.70
N ARG A 43 16.22 -12.23 -11.80
CA ARG A 43 15.33 -11.24 -12.40
C ARG A 43 14.21 -10.83 -11.43
N ARG A 44 13.58 -11.82 -10.79
CA ARG A 44 12.51 -11.58 -9.80
C ARG A 44 13.02 -10.76 -8.62
N TYR A 45 14.18 -11.12 -8.06
CA TYR A 45 14.76 -10.39 -6.93
C TYR A 45 15.14 -8.96 -7.31
N LEU A 46 15.75 -8.75 -8.48
CA LEU A 46 16.05 -7.41 -8.99
C LEU A 46 14.80 -6.57 -9.18
N ASP A 47 13.72 -7.15 -9.70
CA ASP A 47 12.46 -6.42 -9.90
C ASP A 47 11.80 -6.02 -8.56
N ILE A 48 11.91 -6.84 -7.52
CA ILE A 48 11.50 -6.47 -6.17
C ILE A 48 12.38 -5.35 -5.62
N ILE A 49 13.70 -5.44 -5.76
CA ILE A 49 14.61 -4.38 -5.29
C ILE A 49 14.35 -3.06 -6.02
N ARG A 50 14.05 -3.11 -7.32
CA ARG A 50 13.73 -1.93 -8.14
C ARG A 50 12.47 -1.17 -7.71
N SER A 51 11.56 -1.81 -6.96
CA SER A 51 10.37 -1.13 -6.45
C SER A 51 10.72 -0.06 -5.41
N ALA A 52 11.75 -0.29 -4.59
CA ALA A 52 12.20 0.63 -3.54
C ALA A 52 13.56 1.28 -3.80
N PHE A 53 14.34 0.79 -4.77
CA PHE A 53 15.68 1.28 -5.07
C PHE A 53 15.84 1.63 -6.55
N GLU A 54 16.59 2.69 -6.83
CA GLU A 54 17.20 2.94 -8.13
C GLU A 54 18.46 2.09 -8.25
N ILE A 55 18.58 1.32 -9.34
CA ILE A 55 19.70 0.43 -9.60
C ILE A 55 20.26 0.76 -10.98
N GLU A 56 21.53 1.15 -11.06
CA GLU A 56 22.24 1.46 -12.30
C GLU A 56 23.49 0.57 -12.43
N PRO A 57 23.70 -0.16 -13.55
CA PRO A 57 24.94 -0.89 -13.79
C PRO A 57 26.09 0.09 -14.09
N VAL A 58 27.23 -0.12 -13.46
CA VAL A 58 28.44 0.69 -13.65
C VAL A 58 29.22 0.14 -14.84
N LYS A 59 28.94 0.68 -16.04
CA LYS A 59 29.57 0.24 -17.29
C LYS A 59 31.04 0.66 -17.42
N ILE A 60 31.42 1.76 -16.76
CA ILE A 60 32.76 2.34 -16.86
C ILE A 60 33.31 2.49 -15.45
N ASP A 61 34.28 1.64 -15.11
CA ASP A 61 34.95 1.62 -13.82
C ASP A 61 36.08 2.66 -13.77
N ARG A 62 35.70 3.95 -13.86
CA ARG A 62 36.61 5.09 -13.72
C ARG A 62 36.23 5.89 -12.49
N THR A 63 37.23 6.31 -11.72
CA THR A 63 37.05 7.06 -10.48
C THR A 63 36.12 8.28 -10.67
N GLU A 64 36.26 9.06 -11.76
CA GLU A 64 35.41 10.23 -11.97
C GLU A 64 33.92 9.89 -12.20
N VAL A 65 33.62 8.68 -12.70
CA VAL A 65 32.24 8.21 -12.88
C VAL A 65 31.66 7.71 -11.56
N LEU A 66 32.48 6.99 -10.78
CA LEU A 66 32.09 6.49 -9.46
C LEU A 66 31.81 7.66 -8.50
N ASP A 67 32.68 8.67 -8.48
CA ASP A 67 32.54 9.85 -7.64
C ASP A 67 31.24 10.60 -7.95
N LYS A 68 30.90 10.77 -9.24
CA LYS A 68 29.62 11.37 -9.65
C LYS A 68 28.39 10.58 -9.19
N LEU A 69 28.47 9.25 -9.17
CA LEU A 69 27.38 8.41 -8.66
C LEU A 69 27.25 8.54 -7.15
N ILE A 70 28.36 8.56 -6.43
CA ILE A 70 28.40 8.78 -4.98
C ILE A 70 27.85 10.17 -4.62
N ASP A 71 28.22 11.21 -5.37
CA ASP A 71 27.72 12.58 -5.19
C ASP A 71 26.21 12.68 -5.42
N ARG A 72 25.65 11.86 -6.32
CA ARG A 72 24.20 11.71 -6.53
C ARG A 72 23.50 10.92 -5.41
N GLY A 73 24.26 10.38 -4.46
CA GLY A 73 23.80 9.60 -3.31
C GLY A 73 23.68 8.10 -3.56
N PHE A 74 24.31 7.56 -4.61
CA PHE A 74 24.37 6.11 -4.83
C PHE A 74 25.47 5.47 -3.98
N LYS A 75 25.20 4.25 -3.51
CA LYS A 75 26.23 3.35 -3.02
C LYS A 75 26.63 2.38 -4.10
N ILE A 76 27.92 2.11 -4.20
CA ILE A 76 28.47 1.23 -5.22
C ILE A 76 28.85 -0.09 -4.55
N GLY A 77 28.39 -1.19 -5.14
CA GLY A 77 28.75 -2.54 -4.74
C GLY A 77 28.89 -3.44 -5.96
N THR A 78 29.21 -4.70 -5.72
CA THR A 78 29.37 -5.70 -6.77
C THR A 78 28.29 -6.75 -6.60
N PHE A 79 27.62 -7.12 -7.69
CA PHE A 79 26.72 -8.25 -7.76
C PHE A 79 27.34 -9.32 -8.66
N ARG A 80 27.26 -10.58 -8.26
CA ARG A 80 27.48 -11.69 -9.17
C ARG A 80 26.17 -12.02 -9.88
N ILE A 81 26.14 -11.79 -11.18
CA ILE A 81 25.00 -12.06 -12.07
C ILE A 81 25.55 -12.91 -13.21
N ASP A 82 24.89 -14.02 -13.53
CA ASP A 82 25.35 -14.98 -14.57
C ASP A 82 26.85 -15.33 -14.49
N ASP A 83 27.34 -15.60 -13.28
CA ASP A 83 28.76 -15.90 -12.98
C ASP A 83 29.77 -14.78 -13.30
N LYS A 84 29.28 -13.56 -13.55
CA LYS A 84 30.10 -12.35 -13.73
C LYS A 84 29.93 -11.41 -12.57
N ASN A 85 31.05 -10.89 -12.08
CA ASN A 85 31.05 -9.82 -11.10
C ASN A 85 30.85 -8.48 -11.81
N GLU A 86 29.66 -7.90 -11.64
CA GLU A 86 29.30 -6.61 -12.21
C GLU A 86 29.12 -5.56 -11.10
N LYS A 87 29.63 -4.35 -11.32
CA LYS A 87 29.46 -3.25 -10.38
C LYS A 87 28.09 -2.61 -10.58
N TYR A 88 27.37 -2.40 -9.49
CA TYR A 88 26.08 -1.73 -9.46
C TYR A 88 26.10 -0.56 -8.50
N ALA A 89 25.46 0.52 -8.92
CA ALA A 89 25.14 1.67 -8.11
C ALA A 89 23.67 1.54 -7.65
N ILE A 90 23.44 1.63 -6.34
CA ILE A 90 22.12 1.49 -5.73
C ILE A 90 21.82 2.70 -4.85
N LYS A 91 20.60 3.21 -4.94
CA LYS A 91 20.11 4.31 -4.11
C LYS A 91 18.66 4.07 -3.73
N LYS A 92 18.30 4.20 -2.45
CA LYS A 92 16.91 4.09 -2.03
C LYS A 92 16.08 5.22 -2.64
N ARG A 93 14.91 4.87 -3.21
CA ARG A 93 13.97 5.83 -3.77
C ARG A 93 13.46 6.73 -2.64
N PRO A 94 13.61 8.06 -2.74
CA PRO A 94 13.13 8.95 -1.70
C PRO A 94 11.61 9.12 -1.84
N ILE A 95 10.91 9.12 -0.70
CA ILE A 95 9.48 9.45 -0.64
C ILE A 95 9.40 10.93 -0.29
N MET A 96 9.19 11.77 -1.30
CA MET A 96 9.24 13.24 -1.15
C MET A 96 7.92 13.91 -1.47
N ARG A 97 7.04 13.23 -2.19
CA ARG A 97 5.72 13.71 -2.62
C ARG A 97 4.65 12.72 -2.23
N VAL A 98 3.42 13.21 -2.10
CA VAL A 98 2.26 12.34 -1.85
C VAL A 98 2.05 11.32 -2.97
N THR A 99 2.47 11.65 -4.20
CA THR A 99 2.41 10.75 -5.36
C THR A 99 3.44 9.63 -5.31
N ASP A 100 4.45 9.75 -4.44
CA ASP A 100 5.44 8.70 -4.21
C ASP A 100 4.94 7.66 -3.19
N LEU A 101 3.81 7.94 -2.51
CA LEU A 101 3.20 7.02 -1.55
C LEU A 101 2.48 5.90 -2.30
N THR A 102 2.66 4.68 -1.80
CA THR A 102 2.03 3.47 -2.33
C THR A 102 1.60 2.57 -1.18
N TYR A 103 0.70 1.64 -1.46
CA TYR A 103 0.32 0.60 -0.50
C TYR A 103 1.51 -0.26 -0.03
N GLU A 104 2.59 -0.31 -0.81
CA GLU A 104 3.78 -1.08 -0.49
C GLU A 104 4.73 -0.34 0.47
N ASN A 105 4.72 0.99 0.46
CA ASN A 105 5.68 1.79 1.22
C ASN A 105 5.09 2.54 2.41
N ILE A 106 3.78 2.77 2.44
CA ILE A 106 3.13 3.59 3.46
C ILE A 106 3.32 3.02 4.88
N GLY A 107 3.31 1.70 5.03
CA GLY A 107 3.57 1.03 6.31
C GLY A 107 5.05 1.04 6.74
N HIS A 108 5.95 1.59 5.93
CA HIS A 108 7.40 1.60 6.14
C HIS A 108 7.97 3.00 6.37
N ILE A 109 7.14 4.04 6.33
CA ILE A 109 7.52 5.40 6.72
C ILE A 109 7.01 5.71 8.13
N THR A 110 7.62 6.70 8.78
CA THR A 110 7.16 7.14 10.09
C THR A 110 6.06 8.21 9.98
N ALA A 111 5.32 8.46 11.05
CA ALA A 111 4.35 9.56 11.12
C ALA A 111 5.02 10.91 10.86
N THR A 112 6.20 11.15 11.42
CA THR A 112 7.00 12.35 11.15
C THR A 112 7.30 12.48 9.65
N LYS A 113 7.68 11.38 9.00
CA LYS A 113 7.98 11.40 7.56
C LYS A 113 6.73 11.68 6.72
N LEU A 114 5.59 11.13 7.10
CA LEU A 114 4.31 11.44 6.46
C LEU A 114 3.99 12.93 6.58
N ILE A 115 4.15 13.53 7.76
CA ILE A 115 3.93 14.97 7.97
C ILE A 115 4.85 15.81 7.07
N GLU A 116 6.14 15.48 6.96
CA GLU A 116 7.06 16.17 6.03
C GLU A 116 6.59 16.11 4.58
N VAL A 117 6.09 14.94 4.13
CA VAL A 117 5.61 14.73 2.77
C VAL A 117 4.35 15.57 2.52
N LEU A 118 3.44 15.62 3.49
CA LEU A 118 2.23 16.43 3.43
C LEU A 118 2.59 17.93 3.40
N GLU A 119 3.45 18.40 4.29
CA GLU A 119 3.86 19.81 4.37
C GLU A 119 4.54 20.30 3.09
N ARG A 120 5.47 19.52 2.55
CA ARG A 120 6.26 19.91 1.37
C ARG A 120 5.43 20.03 0.09
N ASN A 121 4.30 19.34 0.02
CA ASN A 121 3.54 19.20 -1.22
C ASN A 121 2.12 19.77 -1.14
N PHE A 122 1.62 20.12 0.06
CA PHE A 122 0.24 20.56 0.26
C PHE A 122 0.11 21.73 1.25
N GLY A 123 -0.46 22.84 0.76
CA GLY A 123 -0.95 23.96 1.58
C GLY A 123 -2.49 24.07 1.62
N GLY A 124 -3.20 23.16 0.96
CA GLY A 124 -4.66 23.20 0.80
C GLY A 124 -5.47 22.50 1.90
N GLY A 125 -4.82 21.69 2.74
CA GLY A 125 -5.49 20.87 3.76
C GLY A 125 -5.73 19.42 3.35
N TRP A 126 -6.28 18.61 4.25
CA TRP A 126 -6.50 17.17 4.01
C TRP A 126 -7.44 16.92 2.83
N ASP A 127 -8.50 17.72 2.73
CA ASP A 127 -9.52 17.53 1.70
C ASP A 127 -9.02 17.75 0.27
N SER A 128 -7.89 18.45 0.11
CA SER A 128 -7.28 18.70 -1.19
C SER A 128 -6.51 17.50 -1.77
N LEU A 129 -6.26 16.46 -0.97
CA LEU A 129 -5.68 15.20 -1.46
C LEU A 129 -6.71 14.44 -2.30
N SER A 130 -6.24 13.74 -3.34
CA SER A 130 -7.10 12.80 -4.07
C SER A 130 -7.53 11.66 -3.15
N GLN A 131 -8.73 11.10 -3.39
CA GLN A 131 -9.24 10.00 -2.57
C GLN A 131 -8.26 8.81 -2.54
N SER A 132 -7.68 8.46 -3.69
CA SER A 132 -6.67 7.40 -3.78
C SER A 132 -5.46 7.59 -2.87
N ILE A 133 -5.00 8.83 -2.67
CA ILE A 133 -3.87 9.14 -1.78
C ILE A 133 -4.33 9.08 -0.32
N LYS A 134 -5.52 9.58 -0.01
CA LYS A 134 -6.11 9.45 1.33
C LYS A 134 -6.23 7.98 1.71
N ASP A 135 -6.75 7.14 0.84
CA ASP A 135 -6.92 5.69 1.07
C ASP A 135 -5.57 5.00 1.34
N ILE A 136 -4.53 5.34 0.56
CA ILE A 136 -3.17 4.83 0.81
C ILE A 136 -2.69 5.25 2.19
N ILE A 137 -2.79 6.53 2.54
CA ILE A 137 -2.34 7.04 3.84
C ILE A 137 -3.13 6.37 4.97
N GLU A 138 -4.45 6.34 4.88
CA GLU A 138 -5.34 5.74 5.87
C GLU A 138 -5.13 4.23 6.00
N SER A 139 -4.57 3.54 4.99
CA SER A 139 -4.20 2.13 5.14
C SER A 139 -3.04 1.91 6.12
N GLY A 140 -2.11 2.87 6.24
CA GLY A 140 -0.93 2.79 7.10
C GLY A 140 -1.00 3.66 8.36
N PHE A 141 -1.89 4.65 8.39
CA PHE A 141 -1.98 5.65 9.45
C PHE A 141 -3.42 5.85 9.93
N ASP A 142 -3.56 6.15 11.21
CA ASP A 142 -4.78 6.73 11.74
C ASP A 142 -4.71 8.25 11.59
N ILE A 143 -5.65 8.81 10.82
CA ILE A 143 -5.70 10.22 10.47
C ILE A 143 -6.90 10.88 11.13
N SER A 144 -6.67 12.02 11.75
CA SER A 144 -7.73 12.85 12.33
C SER A 144 -7.49 14.30 11.97
N THR A 145 -8.50 14.97 11.43
CA THR A 145 -8.41 16.38 11.04
C THR A 145 -9.34 17.23 11.90
N THR A 146 -8.93 18.45 12.20
CA THR A 146 -9.79 19.42 12.88
C THR A 146 -9.49 20.82 12.39
N THR A 147 -10.53 21.63 12.22
CA THR A 147 -10.38 23.03 11.81
C THR A 147 -10.92 23.92 12.93
N LEU A 148 -10.06 24.77 13.47
CA LEU A 148 -10.36 25.65 14.61
C LEU A 148 -9.72 27.03 14.40
N PRO A 149 -10.18 28.08 15.10
CA PRO A 149 -9.47 29.36 15.10
C PRO A 149 -8.05 29.19 15.65
N LYS A 150 -7.08 29.93 15.10
CA LYS A 150 -5.66 29.79 15.43
C LYS A 150 -5.38 29.80 16.94
N ASP A 151 -6.05 30.67 17.69
CA ASP A 151 -5.85 30.86 19.12
C ASP A 151 -6.47 29.74 19.98
N ARG A 152 -7.26 28.84 19.39
CA ARG A 152 -7.91 27.73 20.11
C ARG A 152 -7.18 26.40 20.00
N LEU A 153 -6.35 26.20 18.98
CA LEU A 153 -5.72 24.90 18.72
C LEU A 153 -4.83 24.44 19.89
N LYS A 154 -3.99 25.33 20.43
CA LYS A 154 -3.01 25.02 21.48
C LYS A 154 -3.46 25.43 22.88
N LYS A 155 -4.76 25.38 23.17
CA LYS A 155 -5.25 25.63 24.53
C LYS A 155 -4.84 24.47 25.46
N PRO A 156 -4.33 24.76 26.68
CA PRO A 156 -3.97 23.74 27.65
C PRO A 156 -5.13 22.80 27.95
N GLY A 157 -4.85 21.50 28.03
CA GLY A 157 -5.84 20.42 28.23
C GLY A 157 -6.75 20.15 27.02
N GLY A 158 -6.50 20.81 25.88
CA GLY A 158 -7.26 20.67 24.66
C GLY A 158 -6.91 19.43 23.83
N LEU A 159 -7.57 19.30 22.67
CA LEU A 159 -7.39 18.17 21.74
C LEU A 159 -5.92 18.00 21.28
N TYR A 160 -5.23 19.11 21.03
CA TYR A 160 -3.84 19.11 20.55
C TYR A 160 -2.90 18.38 21.52
N GLU A 161 -2.92 18.72 22.81
CA GLU A 161 -2.07 18.09 23.82
C GLU A 161 -2.44 16.61 24.04
N LYS A 162 -3.74 16.28 24.01
CA LYS A 162 -4.21 14.89 24.11
C LYS A 162 -3.69 14.03 22.95
N LYS A 163 -3.81 14.52 21.72
CA LYS A 163 -3.32 13.80 20.53
C LYS A 163 -1.80 13.61 20.55
N LEU A 164 -1.04 14.63 20.97
CA LEU A 164 0.41 14.49 21.13
C LEU A 164 0.77 13.46 22.23
N ALA A 165 0.01 13.41 23.32
CA ALA A 165 0.19 12.40 24.37
C ALA A 165 -0.15 10.97 23.90
N ASP A 166 -1.00 10.86 22.87
CA ASP A 166 -1.38 9.61 22.23
C ASP A 166 -0.46 9.24 21.04
N ASP A 167 0.76 9.77 20.96
CA ASP A 167 1.75 9.53 19.89
C ASP A 167 1.30 9.94 18.47
N TYR A 168 0.40 10.92 18.34
CA TYR A 168 0.14 11.52 17.03
C TYR A 168 1.18 12.59 16.71
N GLU A 169 1.63 12.61 15.47
CA GLU A 169 2.31 13.74 14.87
C GLU A 169 1.27 14.70 14.27
N VAL A 170 1.61 15.98 14.15
CA VAL A 170 0.65 17.00 13.71
C VAL A 170 1.22 17.94 12.67
N LEU A 171 0.50 18.09 11.56
CA LEU A 171 0.70 19.17 10.60
C LEU A 171 -0.35 20.26 10.84
N VAL A 172 0.10 21.51 10.98
CA VAL A 172 -0.79 22.66 11.13
C VAL A 172 -0.78 23.47 9.85
N VAL A 173 -1.87 23.41 9.09
CA VAL A 173 -2.05 24.14 7.83
C VAL A 173 -2.80 25.45 8.11
N PRO A 174 -2.20 26.61 7.86
CA PRO A 174 -2.88 27.89 8.06
C PRO A 174 -3.95 28.14 6.98
N LYS A 175 -5.17 28.48 7.42
CA LYS A 175 -6.32 28.86 6.57
C LYS A 175 -6.83 30.24 6.98
N GLY A 176 -5.99 31.27 6.79
CA GLY A 176 -6.30 32.64 7.21
C GLY A 176 -6.36 32.78 8.73
N THR A 177 -7.53 33.11 9.28
CA THR A 177 -7.77 33.19 10.74
C THR A 177 -7.99 31.83 11.38
N TRP A 178 -8.20 30.80 10.57
CA TRP A 178 -8.37 29.42 10.98
C TRP A 178 -7.11 28.62 10.74
N VAL A 179 -6.99 27.50 11.43
CA VAL A 179 -5.96 26.49 11.19
C VAL A 179 -6.63 25.14 11.06
N GLU A 180 -6.18 24.36 10.09
CA GLU A 180 -6.47 22.94 10.03
C GLU A 180 -5.30 22.20 10.66
N ALA A 181 -5.56 21.37 11.68
CA ALA A 181 -4.58 20.45 12.22
C ALA A 181 -4.89 19.04 11.71
N ILE A 182 -3.90 18.42 11.09
CA ILE A 182 -3.93 17.05 10.59
C ILE A 182 -3.05 16.23 11.52
N PHE A 183 -3.69 15.38 12.31
CA PHE A 183 -3.02 14.45 13.21
C PHE A 183 -2.83 13.11 12.50
N ALA A 184 -1.63 12.55 12.58
CA ALA A 184 -1.29 11.25 12.01
C ALA A 184 -0.58 10.37 13.03
N LYS A 185 -1.03 9.12 13.16
CA LYS A 185 -0.38 8.09 13.99
C LYS A 185 -0.18 6.82 13.20
N GLU A 186 0.99 6.20 13.32
CA GLU A 186 1.29 4.92 12.65
C GLU A 186 0.34 3.83 13.13
N LYS A 187 -0.30 3.12 12.18
CA LYS A 187 -1.01 1.89 12.51
C LYS A 187 0.01 0.78 12.81
N PRO A 188 -0.28 -0.12 13.76
CA PRO A 188 0.58 -1.27 14.00
C PRO A 188 0.69 -2.10 12.71
N LYS A 189 1.91 -2.50 12.34
CA LYS A 189 2.15 -3.39 11.19
C LYS A 189 1.39 -4.69 11.41
N GLN A 190 0.25 -4.85 10.74
CA GLN A 190 -0.48 -6.12 10.75
C GLN A 190 0.38 -7.14 10.00
N GLU A 191 1.01 -8.07 10.72
CA GLU A 191 1.58 -9.24 10.08
C GLU A 191 0.41 -9.99 9.43
N LYS A 192 0.33 -9.95 8.10
CA LYS A 192 -0.59 -10.83 7.37
C LYS A 192 -0.16 -12.26 7.66
N ILE A 193 -0.77 -12.87 8.68
CA ILE A 193 -0.73 -14.32 8.88
C ILE A 193 -1.36 -14.87 7.60
N ARG A 194 -0.53 -15.33 6.67
CA ARG A 194 -1.02 -16.17 5.59
C ARG A 194 -1.55 -17.41 6.28
N MET A 195 -2.87 -17.51 6.44
CA MET A 195 -3.49 -18.80 6.69
C MET A 195 -3.13 -19.65 5.48
N LYS A 196 -2.17 -20.56 5.65
CA LYS A 196 -2.09 -21.73 4.81
C LYS A 196 -3.39 -22.47 5.10
N PHE A 197 -4.34 -22.41 4.17
CA PHE A 197 -5.37 -23.44 4.13
C PHE A 197 -4.60 -24.76 4.06
N MET A 198 -4.73 -25.57 5.11
CA MET A 198 -4.20 -26.92 5.10
C MET A 198 -5.10 -27.71 4.17
N ASP A 199 -4.69 -27.84 2.92
CA ASP A 199 -5.13 -28.96 2.09
C ASP A 199 -4.39 -30.19 2.64
N ASP A 200 -4.98 -30.76 3.69
CA ASP A 200 -4.63 -32.06 4.24
C ASP A 200 -5.36 -33.09 3.38
N ASP A 201 -4.72 -33.50 2.29
CA ASP A 201 -4.80 -34.82 1.65
C ASP A 201 -4.18 -34.71 0.26
N MET A 202 -3.03 -35.37 0.08
CA MET A 202 -2.60 -36.13 -1.11
C MET A 202 -1.07 -36.22 -1.11
N ASP A 203 -0.55 -37.14 -0.29
CA ASP A 203 0.74 -37.79 -0.53
C ASP A 203 0.73 -38.44 -1.93
N ARG A 204 1.26 -37.78 -2.96
CA ARG A 204 1.72 -38.43 -4.20
C ARG A 204 2.90 -37.68 -4.82
N ASP A 205 4.07 -38.29 -4.60
CA ASP A 205 5.22 -38.40 -5.49
C ASP A 205 5.88 -37.12 -6.06
N GLU A 206 7.06 -36.85 -5.50
CA GLU A 206 8.23 -36.35 -6.23
C GLU A 206 8.44 -37.20 -7.50
N ASP A 207 8.19 -36.66 -8.72
CA ASP A 207 8.92 -37.05 -9.97
C ASP A 207 8.40 -36.43 -11.29
N LEU A 208 8.04 -35.14 -11.38
CA LEU A 208 7.74 -34.54 -12.71
C LEU A 208 8.27 -33.10 -12.88
N LEU A 209 9.59 -32.97 -12.85
CA LEU A 209 10.30 -31.98 -13.65
C LEU A 209 10.89 -32.72 -14.87
N ASP A 210 10.37 -32.41 -16.06
CA ASP A 210 10.93 -32.59 -17.41
C ASP A 210 9.90 -33.17 -18.39
N ARG A 211 9.24 -32.27 -19.12
CA ARG A 211 8.86 -32.48 -20.52
C ARG A 211 8.56 -31.13 -21.17
N ASP A 212 9.58 -30.59 -21.82
CA ASP A 212 9.38 -29.92 -23.11
C ASP A 212 8.81 -30.98 -24.07
N ASP A 213 7.62 -30.76 -24.63
CA ASP A 213 7.34 -31.00 -26.04
C ASP A 213 5.98 -30.41 -26.43
N ASP A 214 5.96 -29.91 -27.65
CA ASP A 214 4.84 -29.38 -28.41
C ASP A 214 3.68 -30.40 -28.60
N GLU A 215 2.59 -29.90 -29.19
CA GLU A 215 1.46 -30.61 -29.83
C GLU A 215 0.22 -30.91 -28.95
N ASP A 216 -0.73 -29.96 -29.05
CA ASP A 216 -2.16 -30.09 -29.35
C ASP A 216 -2.97 -31.35 -28.97
N GLU A 217 -4.21 -31.03 -28.57
CA GLU A 217 -5.48 -31.78 -28.66
C GLU A 217 -6.18 -32.20 -27.35
N ASP A 218 -7.36 -31.59 -27.20
CA ASP A 218 -8.59 -32.07 -26.56
C ASP A 218 -8.91 -31.64 -25.12
N ALA A 219 -8.84 -30.33 -24.86
CA ALA A 219 -9.74 -29.69 -23.91
C ALA A 219 -10.91 -29.05 -24.70
N PRO A 220 -12.19 -29.31 -24.34
CA PRO A 220 -13.32 -28.72 -25.05
C PRO A 220 -13.26 -27.20 -24.94
N GLU A 221 -13.31 -26.52 -26.10
CA GLU A 221 -13.47 -25.07 -26.18
C GLU A 221 -14.74 -24.67 -25.43
N ILE A 222 -14.57 -23.97 -24.32
CA ILE A 222 -15.65 -23.18 -23.75
C ILE A 222 -15.74 -21.94 -24.65
N GLU A 223 -16.73 -21.90 -25.54
CA GLU A 223 -17.04 -20.71 -26.32
C GLU A 223 -17.40 -19.57 -25.36
N ASP A 224 -16.47 -18.64 -25.19
CA ASP A 224 -16.64 -17.43 -24.40
C ASP A 224 -17.41 -16.40 -25.24
N HIS A 225 -18.74 -16.48 -25.22
CA HIS A 225 -19.64 -15.55 -25.91
C HIS A 225 -19.73 -14.17 -25.23
N TYR A 226 -18.82 -13.83 -24.31
CA TYR A 226 -18.81 -12.53 -23.64
C TYR A 226 -18.38 -11.34 -24.52
N ASN A 227 -18.02 -11.59 -25.78
CA ASN A 227 -17.55 -10.55 -26.70
C ASN A 227 -18.15 -10.65 -28.11
N ASP A 228 -19.33 -11.28 -28.26
CA ASP A 228 -20.07 -11.22 -29.52
C ASP A 228 -20.72 -9.81 -29.64
N PRO A 229 -20.52 -9.05 -30.73
CA PRO A 229 -21.00 -7.67 -30.85
C PRO A 229 -22.51 -7.50 -31.04
N ASP A 230 -23.32 -8.55 -30.94
CA ASP A 230 -24.71 -8.58 -31.41
C ASP A 230 -25.77 -8.89 -30.33
N GLU A 231 -25.59 -8.46 -29.07
CA GLU A 231 -26.69 -8.39 -28.08
C GLU A 231 -27.00 -6.94 -27.64
N ASP A 232 -27.45 -6.12 -28.59
CA ASP A 232 -28.11 -4.83 -28.35
C ASP A 232 -29.63 -5.02 -28.07
N GLU A 233 -30.02 -5.83 -27.07
CA GLU A 233 -31.44 -5.98 -26.68
C GLU A 233 -31.78 -5.80 -25.19
N ASP A 234 -30.88 -5.24 -24.38
CA ASP A 234 -31.22 -4.76 -23.02
C ASP A 234 -31.21 -3.22 -22.93
N ALA A 235 -31.85 -2.58 -23.90
CA ALA A 235 -32.24 -1.18 -23.79
C ALA A 235 -33.30 -1.05 -22.67
N PHE A 236 -32.92 -0.35 -21.60
CA PHE A 236 -33.78 0.02 -20.49
C PHE A 236 -35.09 0.65 -21.01
N ASP A 237 -36.20 -0.08 -20.86
CA ASP A 237 -37.51 0.33 -21.37
C ASP A 237 -38.16 1.34 -20.42
N ASP A 238 -37.93 2.62 -20.70
CA ASP A 238 -38.42 3.78 -19.92
C ASP A 238 -39.98 3.86 -19.90
N ASP A 239 -40.66 3.14 -20.80
CA ASP A 239 -42.13 3.09 -20.87
C ASP A 239 -42.77 2.19 -19.79
N LYS A 240 -41.97 1.46 -19.01
CA LYS A 240 -42.45 0.63 -17.88
C LYS A 240 -42.51 1.39 -16.55
N LEU A 241 -42.03 2.63 -16.51
CA LEU A 241 -42.04 3.49 -15.33
C LEU A 241 -43.35 4.30 -15.24
N THR A 242 -44.46 3.63 -14.90
CA THR A 242 -45.73 4.32 -14.65
C THR A 242 -45.76 4.92 -13.24
N GLU A 243 -46.42 6.06 -13.06
CA GLU A 243 -46.59 6.73 -11.75
C GLU A 243 -47.19 5.82 -10.66
N GLU A 244 -47.84 4.72 -11.04
CA GLU A 244 -48.39 3.74 -10.12
C GLU A 244 -47.31 2.87 -9.41
N SER A 245 -46.10 2.74 -9.98
CA SER A 245 -44.97 2.03 -9.34
C SER A 245 -44.27 2.83 -8.21
N TYR A 246 -44.52 4.13 -8.09
CA TYR A 246 -44.02 4.95 -6.97
C TYR A 246 -44.95 4.93 -5.75
N ARG A 247 -46.09 4.22 -5.82
CA ARG A 247 -47.05 4.15 -4.73
C ARG A 247 -46.61 3.09 -3.72
N THR A 248 -45.92 3.51 -2.67
CA THR A 248 -45.80 2.70 -1.45
C THR A 248 -47.21 2.42 -0.91
N THR A 249 -47.62 1.17 -0.89
CA THR A 249 -48.84 0.70 -0.21
C THR A 249 -48.67 0.91 1.29
N PHE A 250 -48.96 2.12 1.77
CA PHE A 250 -49.45 2.32 3.13
C PHE A 250 -50.97 2.26 3.06
N GLU A 251 -51.53 1.16 3.55
CA GLU A 251 -52.94 1.10 3.93
C GLU A 251 -53.14 1.99 5.15
N ASP A 252 -54.02 2.98 5.00
CA ASP A 252 -54.53 3.94 5.99
C ASP A 252 -53.56 4.89 6.73
N PRO A 253 -53.49 6.17 6.33
CA PRO A 253 -52.74 7.21 7.05
C PRO A 253 -53.39 7.70 8.36
N GLU A 254 -54.56 7.18 8.76
CA GLU A 254 -55.23 7.57 10.01
C GLU A 254 -54.84 6.74 11.24
N ASN A 255 -54.04 5.67 11.11
CA ASN A 255 -53.64 4.83 12.25
C ASN A 255 -52.16 4.94 12.65
N LEU A 256 -51.42 5.91 12.13
CA LEU A 256 -50.06 6.25 12.59
C LEU A 256 -50.11 7.19 13.81
N GLY A 257 -50.89 6.79 14.81
CA GLY A 257 -50.98 7.46 16.11
C GLY A 257 -49.65 7.35 16.87
N LEU A 258 -49.25 8.43 17.51
CA LEU A 258 -47.99 8.62 18.22
C LEU A 258 -47.91 7.83 19.56
N ASP A 259 -48.70 6.76 19.72
CA ASP A 259 -48.87 6.03 20.99
C ASP A 259 -48.09 4.69 21.02
N ASP A 260 -47.51 4.24 19.90
CA ASP A 260 -46.79 2.95 19.80
C ASP A 260 -45.25 3.07 19.96
N ALA A 261 -44.73 4.25 20.33
CA ALA A 261 -43.29 4.50 20.48
C ALA A 261 -42.86 4.79 21.93
N GLU A 262 -43.62 4.32 22.92
CA GLU A 262 -43.33 4.56 24.34
C GLU A 262 -43.32 3.24 25.14
N ASP A 263 -42.37 2.32 24.88
CA ASP A 263 -41.89 1.40 25.92
C ASP A 263 -40.56 0.68 25.58
N VAL A 264 -39.45 1.44 25.56
CA VAL A 264 -38.14 0.83 25.83
C VAL A 264 -37.39 1.72 26.81
N ALA A 265 -37.97 1.85 28.01
CA ALA A 265 -37.25 2.32 29.18
C ALA A 265 -36.31 1.21 29.68
N ASP A 266 -35.11 1.63 30.09
CA ASP A 266 -34.10 0.85 30.79
C ASP A 266 -34.70 0.08 31.99
N ASP A 267 -34.28 -1.16 32.18
CA ASP A 267 -34.34 -1.81 33.49
C ASP A 267 -33.00 -2.51 33.79
N ASP A 268 -32.35 -1.99 34.84
CA ASP A 268 -31.22 -2.56 35.55
C ASP A 268 -31.50 -4.02 35.98
N TYR A 269 -30.52 -4.93 35.85
CA TYR A 269 -30.12 -5.93 36.87
C TYR A 269 -28.83 -6.68 36.49
#